data_AF-A0A925LC95-F1
#
_entry.id   AF-A0A925LC95-F1
#
_cell.length_a   1.000
_cell.length_b   1.000
_cell.length_c   1.000
_cell.angle_alpha   90.00
_cell.angle_beta   90.00
_cell.angle_gamma   90.00
#
_symmetry.space_group_name_H-M   'P 1'
#
loop_
_entity.id
_entity.type
_entity.pdbx_description
1 polymer ?
#
loop_
_entity_poly.entity_id
_entity_poly.type
_entity_poly.pdbx_seq_one_letter_code
_entity_poly.pdbx_strand_id
1 'polypeptide(L)'
;MHPLFGNPTFPWLRTTALCLLTAMGSAHAQVVVLQQNFSSGLGGFTSAGSVSTSSAGARMSAALFSTDGAITSAPINTQGFSGLTLTFTRATSGLDSGEAGIAAFSVDGTNYTNLESLQTASGATTVTLPSVAANQSQLRLRFRVSASSSAETYTVASLTLQGTTGTTPVGSLPPVNSVDTDGPFATTVTQSTGSSRNGWVVRPTTLGANGLKHPIFIWGPGAGTGPAEYEFHLRRLASHGFVVFSETSSNGGSEMTAAISWLVSENSRSASPYYQKLDTTKIAAGGHSRGSIATFAIAADARLTTTIHISGGSFDGNGSNNLRKPTAYMCGGSDSTALPNCDRDYTNTDVPVFYTVMSGVSHVQAARSALPAITAWLRWHIGGETFRRDNFLATNCAFCTGTWSSKKKNW
;
A
#
# COMPACT_ATOMS: atom_id res chain seq x y z
N MET A 1 7.44 67.55 -40.07
CA MET A 1 7.92 66.17 -39.83
C MET A 1 6.71 65.30 -39.49
N HIS A 2 6.67 64.08 -40.01
CA HIS A 2 5.50 63.29 -40.40
C HIS A 2 4.51 62.85 -39.28
N PRO A 3 3.27 62.44 -39.65
CA PRO A 3 2.04 62.63 -38.87
C PRO A 3 1.48 61.33 -38.27
N LEU A 4 0.48 61.44 -37.38
CA LEU A 4 -0.45 60.33 -37.11
C LEU A 4 -1.89 60.84 -37.02
N PHE A 5 -2.74 60.19 -37.82
CA PHE A 5 -4.17 60.41 -38.01
C PHE A 5 -5.01 59.67 -36.95
N GLY A 6 -6.25 60.13 -36.82
CA GLY A 6 -7.26 59.62 -35.92
C GLY A 6 -7.89 58.28 -36.32
N ASN A 7 -8.46 57.68 -35.27
CA ASN A 7 -9.50 56.63 -35.11
C ASN A 7 -10.61 56.58 -36.20
N PRO A 8 -11.51 55.55 -36.33
CA PRO A 8 -12.01 54.66 -35.25
C PRO A 8 -12.55 53.20 -35.59
N THR A 9 -12.93 52.48 -34.52
CA THR A 9 -14.04 51.47 -34.34
C THR A 9 -13.98 50.02 -34.91
N PHE A 10 -14.08 49.01 -34.02
CA PHE A 10 -15.19 48.02 -33.83
C PHE A 10 -14.73 46.82 -32.92
N PRO A 11 -15.64 46.09 -32.24
CA PRO A 11 -15.38 45.32 -31.01
C PRO A 11 -15.02 43.85 -31.27
N TRP A 12 -14.23 43.26 -30.38
CA TRP A 12 -13.97 41.82 -30.36
C TRP A 12 -14.54 41.18 -29.10
N LEU A 13 -15.44 40.21 -29.31
CA LEU A 13 -15.85 39.21 -28.34
C LEU A 13 -14.60 38.60 -27.69
N ARG A 14 -14.52 38.59 -26.36
CA ARG A 14 -13.58 37.74 -25.64
C ARG A 14 -14.22 36.37 -25.44
N THR A 15 -13.82 35.43 -26.28
CA THR A 15 -14.05 34.00 -26.09
C THR A 15 -13.26 33.55 -24.86
N THR A 16 -13.95 33.17 -23.79
CA THR A 16 -13.31 32.56 -22.62
C THR A 16 -12.87 31.15 -23.01
N ALA A 17 -11.58 30.95 -23.23
CA ALA A 17 -11.01 29.61 -23.40
C ALA A 17 -11.11 28.86 -22.07
N LEU A 18 -12.10 27.98 -21.96
CA LEU A 18 -12.22 27.00 -20.89
C LEU A 18 -11.11 25.96 -21.10
N CYS A 19 -9.96 26.17 -20.45
CA CYS A 19 -8.93 25.15 -20.35
C CYS A 19 -9.48 24.01 -19.46
N LEU A 20 -10.14 23.02 -20.08
CA LEU A 20 -10.33 21.72 -19.45
C LEU A 20 -8.93 21.14 -19.20
N LEU A 21 -8.44 21.25 -17.97
CA LEU A 21 -7.45 20.31 -17.46
C LEU A 21 -8.16 18.95 -17.38
N THR A 22 -8.10 18.18 -18.46
CA THR A 22 -8.24 16.74 -18.34
C THR A 22 -7.10 16.26 -17.45
N ALA A 23 -7.44 15.85 -16.23
CA ALA A 23 -6.55 15.05 -15.40
C ALA A 23 -6.30 13.74 -16.15
N MET A 24 -5.30 13.74 -17.03
CA MET A 24 -4.70 12.52 -17.55
C MET A 24 -4.03 11.86 -16.36
N GLY A 25 -4.76 10.97 -15.67
CA GLY A 25 -4.13 9.97 -14.81
C GLY A 25 -3.10 9.26 -15.67
N SER A 26 -1.84 9.26 -15.23
CA SER A 26 -0.76 8.56 -15.91
C SER A 26 -1.14 7.10 -16.07
N ALA A 27 -1.64 6.71 -17.24
CA ALA A 27 -1.85 5.33 -17.61
C ALA A 27 -0.47 4.72 -17.77
N HIS A 28 0.04 4.10 -16.70
CA HIS A 28 1.27 3.34 -16.80
C HIS A 28 1.03 2.14 -17.72
N ALA A 29 1.78 2.07 -18.82
CA ALA A 29 1.66 0.98 -19.78
C ALA A 29 2.02 -0.36 -19.12
N GLN A 30 1.27 -1.42 -19.43
CA GLN A 30 1.69 -2.77 -19.10
C GLN A 30 2.88 -3.16 -19.98
N VAL A 31 3.93 -3.65 -19.34
CA VAL A 31 5.18 -4.09 -19.94
C VAL A 31 5.30 -5.59 -19.78
N VAL A 32 5.71 -6.27 -20.85
CA VAL A 32 5.95 -7.72 -20.84
C VAL A 32 7.20 -8.02 -20.02
N VAL A 33 7.04 -8.79 -18.94
CA VAL A 33 8.11 -9.27 -18.06
C VAL A 33 8.69 -10.59 -18.55
N LEU A 34 7.81 -11.50 -18.99
CA LEU A 34 8.17 -12.80 -19.53
C LEU A 34 7.17 -13.17 -20.62
N GLN A 35 7.64 -13.77 -21.70
CA GLN A 35 6.80 -14.37 -22.73
C GLN A 35 7.41 -15.70 -23.16
N GLN A 36 6.57 -16.71 -23.35
CA GLN A 36 7.01 -18.02 -23.86
C GLN A 36 5.92 -18.61 -24.75
N ASN A 37 6.30 -19.05 -25.95
CA ASN A 37 5.52 -20.00 -26.74
C ASN A 37 6.30 -21.32 -26.71
N PHE A 38 5.66 -22.42 -26.33
CA PHE A 38 6.39 -23.67 -26.06
C PHE A 38 6.61 -24.51 -27.33
N SER A 39 6.44 -23.90 -28.52
CA SER A 39 6.44 -24.61 -29.80
C SER A 39 7.81 -25.09 -30.25
N SER A 40 8.88 -24.46 -29.76
CA SER A 40 10.27 -24.80 -30.08
C SER A 40 11.05 -25.34 -28.87
N GLY A 41 10.34 -25.84 -27.85
CA GLY A 41 10.92 -26.32 -26.60
C GLY A 41 10.50 -25.50 -25.38
N LEU A 42 11.10 -25.82 -24.23
CA LEU A 42 10.73 -25.23 -22.93
C LEU A 42 11.30 -23.83 -22.68
N GLY A 43 12.26 -23.39 -23.49
CA GLY A 43 12.92 -22.10 -23.30
C GLY A 43 13.52 -21.97 -21.90
N GLY A 44 13.14 -20.93 -21.17
CA GLY A 44 13.59 -20.68 -19.80
C GLY A 44 12.95 -21.58 -18.72
N PHE A 45 12.22 -22.63 -19.10
CA PHE A 45 11.57 -23.56 -18.15
C PHE A 45 12.33 -24.88 -18.04
N THR A 46 12.34 -25.44 -16.84
CA THR A 46 12.83 -26.80 -16.56
C THR A 46 11.65 -27.74 -16.34
N SER A 47 11.78 -28.99 -16.79
CA SER A 47 10.78 -30.05 -16.61
C SER A 47 11.07 -30.95 -15.41
N ALA A 48 10.01 -31.47 -14.80
CA ALA A 48 10.03 -32.63 -13.91
C ALA A 48 8.92 -33.60 -14.35
N GLY A 49 9.13 -34.91 -14.16
CA GLY A 49 8.18 -35.92 -14.62
C GLY A 49 8.05 -35.98 -16.15
N SER A 50 6.89 -36.41 -16.63
CA SER A 50 6.62 -36.57 -18.06
C SER A 50 6.20 -35.26 -18.72
N VAL A 51 7.12 -34.67 -19.48
CA VAL A 51 6.90 -33.43 -20.24
C VAL A 51 7.40 -33.61 -21.68
N SER A 52 6.59 -33.18 -22.64
CA SER A 52 6.96 -33.11 -24.05
C SER A 52 6.58 -31.75 -24.63
N THR A 53 7.27 -31.31 -25.68
CA THR A 53 6.96 -30.06 -26.40
C THR A 53 6.66 -30.35 -27.86
N SER A 54 5.67 -29.66 -28.41
CA SER A 54 5.27 -29.73 -29.81
C SER A 54 4.77 -28.37 -30.28
N SER A 55 4.32 -28.25 -31.53
CA SER A 55 3.65 -27.03 -32.02
C SER A 55 2.42 -26.62 -31.19
N ALA A 56 1.80 -27.54 -30.45
CA ALA A 56 0.69 -27.27 -29.53
C ALA A 56 1.14 -26.71 -28.16
N GLY A 57 2.44 -26.76 -27.85
CA GLY A 57 3.04 -26.28 -26.61
C GLY A 57 3.65 -27.37 -25.73
N ALA A 58 3.82 -27.05 -24.45
CA ALA A 58 4.35 -27.96 -23.44
C ALA A 58 3.22 -28.81 -22.86
N ARG A 59 3.26 -30.11 -23.14
CA ARG A 59 2.31 -31.12 -22.65
C ARG A 59 2.92 -31.85 -21.48
N MET A 60 2.26 -31.74 -20.33
CA MET A 60 2.54 -32.48 -19.10
C MET A 60 1.54 -33.61 -18.98
N SER A 61 2.00 -34.81 -18.62
CA SER A 61 1.13 -35.95 -18.32
C SER A 61 1.46 -36.48 -16.93
N ALA A 62 0.47 -37.13 -16.31
CA ALA A 62 0.80 -38.01 -15.19
C ALA A 62 1.72 -39.13 -15.69
N ALA A 63 2.39 -39.81 -14.78
CA ALA A 63 3.11 -41.01 -15.12
C ALA A 63 2.93 -42.06 -14.03
N LEU A 64 2.54 -43.25 -14.47
CA LEU A 64 2.40 -44.40 -13.60
C LEU A 64 3.76 -44.65 -12.92
N PHE A 65 3.76 -44.59 -11.59
CA PHE A 65 4.93 -44.80 -10.73
C PHE A 65 6.02 -43.72 -10.77
N SER A 66 5.76 -42.51 -11.28
CA SER A 66 6.71 -41.40 -11.20
C SER A 66 6.04 -40.07 -10.84
N THR A 67 6.84 -39.01 -10.69
CA THR A 67 6.33 -37.66 -10.45
C THR A 67 5.52 -37.18 -11.65
N ASP A 68 4.37 -36.56 -11.37
CA ASP A 68 3.55 -35.91 -12.40
C ASP A 68 4.33 -34.87 -13.18
N GLY A 69 3.99 -34.72 -14.46
CA GLY A 69 4.57 -33.73 -15.35
C GLY A 69 4.39 -32.30 -14.80
N ALA A 70 5.50 -31.57 -14.71
CA ALA A 70 5.53 -30.17 -14.34
C ALA A 70 6.60 -29.41 -15.13
N ILE A 71 6.32 -28.15 -15.43
CA ILE A 71 7.30 -27.18 -15.93
C ILE A 71 7.41 -26.01 -14.95
N THR A 72 8.64 -25.57 -14.68
CA THR A 72 8.92 -24.46 -13.75
C THR A 72 9.85 -23.46 -14.42
N SER A 73 9.52 -22.17 -14.37
CA SER A 73 10.36 -21.12 -14.95
C SER A 73 11.69 -20.99 -14.20
N ALA A 74 12.72 -20.51 -14.89
CA ALA A 74 13.84 -19.83 -14.28
C ALA A 74 13.35 -18.66 -13.40
N PRO A 75 14.18 -18.15 -12.47
CA PRO A 75 13.84 -16.95 -11.71
C PRO A 75 13.46 -15.79 -12.61
N ILE A 76 12.31 -15.20 -12.34
CA ILE A 76 11.78 -14.02 -13.03
C ILE A 76 12.02 -12.82 -12.12
N ASN A 77 12.70 -11.81 -12.66
CA ASN A 77 12.89 -10.54 -11.96
C ASN A 77 11.67 -9.63 -12.21
N THR A 78 10.86 -9.44 -11.17
CA THR A 78 9.73 -8.50 -11.14
C THR A 78 10.03 -7.24 -10.32
N GLN A 79 11.30 -6.97 -10.00
CA GLN A 79 11.73 -5.72 -9.37
C GLN A 79 11.29 -4.50 -10.18
N GLY A 80 10.66 -3.54 -9.51
CA GLY A 80 10.12 -2.33 -10.15
C GLY A 80 8.84 -2.55 -10.97
N PHE A 81 8.24 -3.74 -10.93
CA PHE A 81 6.92 -4.00 -11.49
C PHE A 81 5.86 -4.10 -10.39
N SER A 82 4.64 -3.68 -10.71
CA SER A 82 3.44 -3.88 -9.90
C SER A 82 2.27 -4.32 -10.78
N GLY A 83 1.15 -4.74 -10.17
CA GLY A 83 -0.05 -5.12 -10.92
C GLY A 83 0.19 -6.25 -11.92
N LEU A 84 0.93 -7.30 -11.50
CA LEU A 84 1.30 -8.39 -12.38
C LEU A 84 0.08 -9.17 -12.86
N THR A 85 0.00 -9.42 -14.16
CA THR A 85 -1.03 -10.24 -14.80
C THR A 85 -0.39 -11.33 -15.63
N LEU A 86 -0.84 -12.57 -15.45
CA LEU A 86 -0.39 -13.73 -16.20
C LEU A 86 -1.50 -14.16 -17.16
N THR A 87 -1.25 -14.00 -18.45
CA THR A 87 -2.09 -14.52 -19.51
C THR A 87 -1.48 -15.80 -20.06
N PHE A 88 -2.25 -16.88 -20.14
CA PHE A 88 -1.76 -18.15 -20.67
C PHE A 88 -2.87 -18.95 -21.35
N THR A 89 -2.50 -19.67 -22.41
CA THR A 89 -3.40 -20.56 -23.17
C THR A 89 -3.14 -21.99 -22.76
N ARG A 90 -4.19 -22.67 -22.28
CA ARG A 90 -4.08 -24.03 -21.76
C ARG A 90 -5.22 -24.94 -22.18
N ALA A 91 -4.97 -26.24 -22.14
CA ALA A 91 -5.97 -27.28 -22.36
C ALA A 91 -5.74 -28.46 -21.40
N THR A 92 -6.79 -28.95 -20.75
CA THR A 92 -6.77 -30.24 -20.04
C THR A 92 -7.46 -31.32 -20.88
N SER A 93 -7.06 -32.58 -20.71
CA SER A 93 -7.67 -33.71 -21.41
C SER A 93 -7.68 -34.94 -20.52
N GLY A 94 -8.85 -35.56 -20.37
CA GLY A 94 -9.04 -36.83 -19.66
C GLY A 94 -9.10 -36.75 -18.15
N LEU A 95 -9.00 -35.55 -17.54
CA LEU A 95 -8.96 -35.39 -16.08
C LEU A 95 -10.27 -35.80 -15.41
N ASP A 96 -10.17 -36.61 -14.37
CA ASP A 96 -11.26 -37.09 -13.53
C ASP A 96 -11.53 -36.20 -12.31
N SER A 97 -12.61 -36.51 -11.58
CA SER A 97 -12.99 -35.75 -10.39
C SER A 97 -11.91 -35.81 -9.32
N GLY A 98 -11.37 -34.65 -8.94
CA GLY A 98 -10.26 -34.52 -7.98
C GLY A 98 -8.91 -34.29 -8.65
N GLU A 99 -8.85 -34.36 -9.98
CA GLU A 99 -7.66 -34.10 -10.77
C GLU A 99 -7.67 -32.68 -11.34
N ALA A 100 -6.48 -32.16 -11.65
CA ALA A 100 -6.36 -30.78 -12.13
C ALA A 100 -5.11 -30.51 -12.95
N GLY A 101 -5.28 -29.66 -13.97
CA GLY A 101 -4.21 -28.79 -14.45
C GLY A 101 -4.07 -27.61 -13.48
N ILE A 102 -2.84 -27.37 -13.02
CA ILE A 102 -2.56 -26.40 -11.96
C ILE A 102 -1.53 -25.38 -12.47
N ALA A 103 -1.89 -24.10 -12.41
CA ALA A 103 -0.97 -22.98 -12.56
C ALA A 103 -0.71 -22.37 -11.17
N ALA A 104 0.55 -22.11 -10.84
CA ALA A 104 0.97 -21.60 -9.53
C ALA A 104 2.17 -20.66 -9.65
N PHE A 105 2.40 -19.87 -8.60
CA PHE A 105 3.60 -19.04 -8.48
C PHE A 105 4.32 -19.28 -7.14
N SER A 106 5.59 -18.92 -7.08
CA SER A 106 6.41 -18.95 -5.86
C SER A 106 7.33 -17.74 -5.82
N VAL A 107 7.55 -17.19 -4.63
CA VAL A 107 8.50 -16.07 -4.39
C VAL A 107 9.77 -16.51 -3.66
N ASP A 108 9.79 -17.73 -3.12
CA ASP A 108 10.92 -18.34 -2.42
C ASP A 108 11.53 -19.54 -3.19
N GLY A 109 10.90 -19.93 -4.30
CA GLY A 109 11.30 -21.04 -5.15
C GLY A 109 10.87 -22.43 -4.66
N THR A 110 10.32 -22.54 -3.45
CA THR A 110 9.99 -23.83 -2.81
C THR A 110 8.50 -23.97 -2.53
N ASN A 111 7.85 -22.94 -2.00
CA ASN A 111 6.43 -22.93 -1.69
C ASN A 111 5.63 -22.29 -2.84
N TYR A 112 4.64 -23.01 -3.35
CA TYR A 112 3.84 -22.57 -4.50
C TYR A 112 2.40 -22.31 -4.10
N THR A 113 1.89 -21.14 -4.48
CA THR A 113 0.49 -20.74 -4.32
C THR A 113 -0.24 -20.91 -5.65
N ASN A 114 -1.38 -21.60 -5.63
CA ASN A 114 -2.18 -21.84 -6.84
C ASN A 114 -2.84 -20.54 -7.33
N LEU A 115 -2.71 -20.29 -8.62
CA LEU A 115 -3.44 -19.26 -9.38
C LEU A 115 -4.69 -19.86 -10.05
N GLU A 116 -4.58 -21.11 -10.48
CA GLU A 116 -5.66 -21.89 -11.10
C GLU A 116 -5.47 -23.37 -10.76
N SER A 117 -6.57 -24.11 -10.58
CA SER A 117 -6.59 -25.56 -10.39
C SER A 117 -7.91 -26.10 -10.94
N LEU A 118 -7.92 -26.59 -12.17
CA LEU A 118 -9.14 -26.96 -12.89
C LEU A 118 -9.05 -28.34 -13.52
N GLN A 119 -10.15 -29.10 -13.42
CA GLN A 119 -10.33 -30.37 -14.13
C GLN A 119 -10.54 -30.15 -15.64
N THR A 120 -11.42 -29.21 -16.01
CA THR A 120 -11.73 -28.89 -17.41
C THR A 120 -11.32 -27.46 -17.72
N ALA A 121 -10.34 -27.29 -18.61
CA ALA A 121 -9.90 -25.99 -19.10
C ALA A 121 -9.56 -26.05 -20.59
N SER A 122 -9.93 -25.01 -21.34
CA SER A 122 -9.51 -24.81 -22.72
C SER A 122 -9.42 -23.31 -23.02
N GLY A 123 -8.51 -22.92 -23.90
CA GLY A 123 -8.33 -21.55 -24.35
C GLY A 123 -7.47 -20.67 -23.44
N ALA A 124 -7.42 -19.37 -23.78
CA ALA A 124 -6.68 -18.36 -23.05
C ALA A 124 -7.41 -17.93 -21.76
N THR A 125 -6.65 -17.68 -20.71
CA THR A 125 -7.12 -17.05 -19.47
C THR A 125 -6.14 -15.98 -19.02
N THR A 126 -6.60 -15.03 -18.22
CA THR A 126 -5.76 -14.03 -17.57
C THR A 126 -6.04 -14.02 -16.08
N VAL A 127 -4.99 -14.18 -15.28
CA VAL A 127 -5.07 -14.16 -13.81
C VAL A 127 -4.20 -13.03 -13.28
N THR A 128 -4.75 -12.23 -12.37
CA THR A 128 -3.95 -11.23 -11.63
C THR A 128 -3.18 -11.95 -10.52
N LEU A 129 -1.86 -11.76 -10.49
CA LEU A 129 -1.04 -12.32 -9.43
C LEU A 129 -1.24 -11.51 -8.13
N PRO A 130 -1.21 -12.16 -6.95
CA PRO A 130 -1.19 -11.45 -5.68
C PRO A 130 -0.03 -10.45 -5.59
N SER A 131 -0.24 -9.36 -4.87
CA SER A 131 0.73 -8.26 -4.75
C SER A 131 2.11 -8.68 -4.23
N VAL A 132 2.19 -9.78 -3.47
CA VAL A 132 3.47 -10.37 -3.02
C VAL A 132 4.36 -10.85 -4.16
N ALA A 133 3.82 -11.13 -5.34
CA ALA A 133 4.59 -11.52 -6.53
C ALA A 133 5.32 -10.33 -7.19
N ALA A 134 4.90 -9.10 -6.88
CA ALA A 134 5.54 -7.88 -7.35
C ALA A 134 6.85 -7.61 -6.61
N ASN A 135 7.76 -6.90 -7.28
CA ASN A 135 9.04 -6.49 -6.73
C ASN A 135 9.94 -7.65 -6.21
N GLN A 136 9.91 -8.80 -6.87
CA GLN A 136 10.67 -9.99 -6.49
C GLN A 136 11.86 -10.20 -7.42
N SER A 137 13.00 -10.62 -6.89
CA SER A 137 14.16 -11.00 -7.71
C SER A 137 14.12 -12.47 -8.17
N GLN A 138 13.22 -13.27 -7.59
CA GLN A 138 13.20 -14.74 -7.73
C GLN A 138 11.78 -15.31 -7.92
N LEU A 139 10.85 -14.55 -8.49
CA LEU A 139 9.51 -15.08 -8.78
C LEU A 139 9.63 -16.29 -9.72
N ARG A 140 8.88 -17.36 -9.46
CA ARG A 140 8.77 -18.51 -10.36
C ARG A 140 7.33 -18.80 -10.69
N LEU A 141 7.09 -19.23 -11.93
CA LEU A 141 5.82 -19.78 -12.38
C LEU A 141 5.96 -21.29 -12.54
N ARG A 142 4.95 -22.03 -12.10
CA ARG A 142 4.88 -23.48 -12.28
C ARG A 142 3.54 -23.88 -12.86
N PHE A 143 3.61 -24.75 -13.86
CA PHE A 143 2.47 -25.45 -14.42
C PHE A 143 2.68 -26.94 -14.18
N ARG A 144 1.65 -27.63 -13.69
CA ARG A 144 1.72 -29.08 -13.47
C ARG A 144 0.38 -29.73 -13.69
N VAL A 145 0.40 -31.02 -13.98
CA VAL A 145 -0.78 -31.87 -13.88
C VAL A 145 -0.78 -32.58 -12.51
N SER A 146 -1.96 -32.86 -11.98
CA SER A 146 -2.19 -33.72 -10.82
C SER A 146 -3.26 -34.72 -11.25
N ALA A 147 -2.85 -35.94 -11.56
CA ALA A 147 -3.64 -36.89 -12.34
C ALA A 147 -3.24 -38.33 -11.97
N SER A 148 -4.12 -39.30 -12.27
CA SER A 148 -3.92 -40.71 -11.91
C SER A 148 -3.55 -41.59 -13.11
N SER A 149 -3.68 -41.08 -14.34
CA SER A 149 -3.42 -41.79 -15.58
C SER A 149 -2.37 -41.10 -16.45
N SER A 150 -1.52 -41.88 -17.14
CA SER A 150 -0.59 -41.30 -18.12
C SER A 150 -1.26 -40.78 -19.39
N ALA A 151 -2.56 -41.10 -19.60
CA ALA A 151 -3.36 -40.54 -20.69
C ALA A 151 -3.90 -39.12 -20.38
N GLU A 152 -3.97 -38.78 -19.09
CA GLU A 152 -4.44 -37.49 -18.59
C GLU A 152 -3.37 -36.42 -18.76
N THR A 153 -3.74 -35.30 -19.39
CA THR A 153 -2.75 -34.28 -19.73
C THR A 153 -3.21 -32.86 -19.48
N TYR A 154 -2.22 -32.02 -19.20
CA TYR A 154 -2.31 -30.58 -19.15
C TYR A 154 -1.32 -29.99 -20.15
N THR A 155 -1.81 -29.20 -21.09
CA THR A 155 -0.98 -28.55 -22.12
C THR A 155 -1.02 -27.04 -21.93
N VAL A 156 0.14 -26.40 -21.92
CA VAL A 156 0.28 -24.94 -21.93
C VAL A 156 0.91 -24.53 -23.25
N ALA A 157 0.14 -23.84 -24.09
CA ALA A 157 0.55 -23.45 -25.44
C ALA A 157 1.47 -22.22 -25.41
N SER A 158 1.09 -21.22 -24.64
CA SER A 158 1.84 -19.97 -24.48
C SER A 158 1.50 -19.26 -23.18
N LEU A 159 2.39 -18.38 -22.74
CA LEU A 159 2.16 -17.45 -21.65
C LEU A 159 2.80 -16.10 -21.91
N THR A 160 2.22 -15.08 -21.30
CA THR A 160 2.78 -13.74 -21.15
C THR A 160 2.53 -13.28 -19.72
N LEU A 161 3.59 -12.96 -19.00
CA LEU A 161 3.52 -12.23 -17.73
C LEU A 161 3.76 -10.75 -18.04
N GLN A 162 2.81 -9.91 -17.66
CA GLN A 162 2.90 -8.47 -17.82
C GLN A 162 2.85 -7.80 -16.45
N GLY A 163 3.52 -6.67 -16.33
CA GLY A 163 3.50 -5.83 -15.15
C GLY A 163 3.50 -4.38 -15.55
N THR A 164 2.93 -3.54 -14.70
CA THR A 164 2.98 -2.11 -14.90
C THR A 164 4.35 -1.60 -14.46
N THR A 165 5.12 -1.03 -15.39
CA THR A 165 6.31 -0.25 -15.04
C THR A 165 5.87 1.10 -14.50
N GLY A 166 5.50 1.10 -13.24
CA GLY A 166 5.70 2.24 -12.38
C GLY A 166 6.82 1.83 -11.46
N THR A 167 7.87 2.63 -11.35
CA THR A 167 8.69 2.59 -10.14
C THR A 167 7.71 2.48 -8.97
N THR A 168 7.71 1.39 -8.20
CA THR A 168 7.44 1.59 -6.78
C THR A 168 8.39 2.71 -6.42
N PRO A 169 7.90 3.94 -6.15
CA PRO A 169 8.80 5.06 -5.92
C PRO A 169 9.83 4.56 -4.91
N VAL A 170 11.13 4.79 -5.16
CA VAL A 170 12.17 4.38 -4.20
C VAL A 170 11.73 4.89 -2.82
N GLY A 171 11.17 4.01 -1.97
CA GLY A 171 10.47 4.41 -0.74
C GLY A 171 9.02 3.92 -0.50
N SER A 172 8.38 3.22 -1.45
CA SER A 172 7.08 2.56 -1.19
C SER A 172 7.24 1.20 -0.50
N LEU A 173 6.39 0.93 0.48
CA LEU A 173 6.41 -0.28 1.28
C LEU A 173 5.90 -1.49 0.48
N PRO A 174 6.47 -2.70 0.69
CA PRO A 174 5.91 -3.93 0.13
C PRO A 174 4.44 -4.08 0.53
N PRO A 175 3.54 -4.45 -0.39
CA PRO A 175 2.13 -4.62 -0.03
C PRO A 175 1.89 -5.72 1.00
N VAL A 176 0.80 -5.61 1.75
CA VAL A 176 0.38 -6.59 2.78
C VAL A 176 -1.05 -7.07 2.55
N ASN A 177 -1.31 -8.33 2.88
CA ASN A 177 -2.64 -8.94 2.71
C ASN A 177 -3.64 -8.47 3.78
N SER A 178 -3.17 -8.09 4.97
CA SER A 178 -4.01 -7.59 6.06
C SER A 178 -3.33 -6.42 6.77
N VAL A 179 -4.16 -5.52 7.31
CA VAL A 179 -3.77 -4.39 8.18
C VAL A 179 -4.20 -4.61 9.63
N ASP A 180 -4.89 -5.72 9.91
CA ASP A 180 -5.43 -6.05 11.22
C ASP A 180 -4.39 -6.69 12.14
N THR A 181 -3.31 -7.22 11.54
CA THR A 181 -2.20 -7.89 12.23
C THR A 181 -0.90 -7.13 12.06
N ASP A 182 0.16 -7.61 12.73
CA ASP A 182 1.51 -7.11 12.48
C ASP A 182 1.91 -7.35 11.01
N GLY A 183 2.70 -6.42 10.49
CA GLY A 183 3.30 -6.54 9.17
C GLY A 183 4.56 -7.42 9.19
N PRO A 184 5.23 -7.57 8.03
CA PRO A 184 6.32 -8.53 7.87
C PRO A 184 7.65 -8.09 8.51
N PHE A 185 7.76 -6.86 9.03
CA PHE A 185 9.00 -6.34 9.57
C PHE A 185 9.10 -6.60 11.07
N ALA A 186 10.16 -7.29 11.50
CA ALA A 186 10.56 -7.29 12.91
C ALA A 186 10.87 -5.86 13.37
N THR A 187 10.51 -5.51 14.60
CA THR A 187 10.64 -4.14 15.12
C THR A 187 11.62 -4.00 16.26
N THR A 188 12.24 -2.82 16.35
CA THR A 188 13.07 -2.39 17.47
C THR A 188 12.64 -1.01 17.96
N VAL A 189 12.94 -0.71 19.21
CA VAL A 189 12.63 0.55 19.88
C VAL A 189 13.93 1.20 20.35
N THR A 190 14.11 2.47 20.03
CA THR A 190 15.18 3.31 20.58
C THR A 190 14.54 4.40 21.44
N GLN A 191 14.79 4.35 22.74
CA GLN A 191 14.29 5.31 23.71
C GLN A 191 15.27 6.49 23.87
N SER A 192 14.84 7.54 24.58
CA SER A 192 15.65 8.73 24.88
C SER A 192 16.32 9.35 23.66
N THR A 193 15.56 9.46 22.57
CA THR A 193 16.01 9.94 21.26
C THR A 193 15.23 11.18 20.82
N GLY A 194 15.48 11.68 19.61
CA GLY A 194 14.95 12.96 19.16
C GLY A 194 15.77 14.16 19.63
N SER A 195 15.39 15.35 19.19
CA SER A 195 16.07 16.60 19.53
C SER A 195 16.05 16.92 21.04
N SER A 196 14.99 16.50 21.74
CA SER A 196 14.82 16.70 23.19
C SER A 196 15.40 15.56 24.03
N ARG A 197 15.81 14.43 23.42
CA ARG A 197 16.17 13.17 24.09
C ARG A 197 15.07 12.58 24.97
N ASN A 198 13.82 12.97 24.75
CA ASN A 198 12.64 12.43 25.47
C ASN A 198 11.75 11.55 24.57
N GLY A 199 12.04 11.50 23.27
CA GLY A 199 11.27 10.72 22.31
C GLY A 199 11.66 9.25 22.23
N TRP A 200 10.80 8.47 21.62
CA TRP A 200 11.03 7.09 21.20
C TRP A 200 10.96 7.02 19.67
N VAL A 201 11.85 6.22 19.07
CA VAL A 201 11.70 5.77 17.68
C VAL A 201 11.44 4.27 17.68
N VAL A 202 10.30 3.87 17.13
CA VAL A 202 9.95 2.48 16.85
C VAL A 202 10.02 2.26 15.35
N ARG A 203 10.76 1.23 14.91
CA ARG A 203 11.08 1.04 13.49
C ARG A 203 11.35 -0.42 13.15
N PRO A 204 11.34 -0.79 11.85
CA PRO A 204 11.96 -2.03 11.40
C PRO A 204 13.39 -2.17 11.94
N THR A 205 13.72 -3.37 12.42
CA THR A 205 15.05 -3.71 12.94
C THR A 205 16.11 -3.46 11.87
N THR A 206 15.87 -3.98 10.66
CA THR A 206 16.71 -3.76 9.48
C THR A 206 16.09 -2.67 8.60
N LEU A 207 16.67 -1.48 8.64
CA LEU A 207 16.31 -0.39 7.73
C LEU A 207 17.07 -0.51 6.41
N GLY A 208 16.46 -0.11 5.29
CA GLY A 208 17.16 0.01 4.01
C GLY A 208 17.36 -1.31 3.25
N ALA A 209 16.80 -2.42 3.74
CA ALA A 209 16.91 -3.71 3.07
C ALA A 209 16.41 -3.59 1.63
N ASN A 210 17.20 -4.09 0.67
CA ASN A 210 16.89 -4.01 -0.76
C ASN A 210 16.67 -2.58 -1.28
N GLY A 211 17.27 -1.57 -0.63
CA GLY A 211 17.13 -0.16 -1.02
C GLY A 211 15.82 0.50 -0.55
N LEU A 212 15.00 -0.19 0.25
CA LEU A 212 13.74 0.36 0.77
C LEU A 212 13.98 1.62 1.61
N LYS A 213 13.32 2.73 1.24
CA LYS A 213 13.23 3.90 2.11
C LYS A 213 11.94 3.81 2.92
N HIS A 214 12.01 4.11 4.20
CA HIS A 214 10.89 3.95 5.12
C HIS A 214 10.14 5.27 5.29
N PRO A 215 8.81 5.32 5.04
CA PRO A 215 8.01 6.50 5.35
C PRO A 215 7.98 6.78 6.85
N ILE A 216 7.77 8.06 7.19
CA ILE A 216 7.83 8.55 8.57
C ILE A 216 6.41 8.79 9.09
N PHE A 217 6.13 8.32 10.30
CA PHE A 217 4.91 8.67 11.03
C PHE A 217 5.25 9.29 12.38
N ILE A 218 4.70 10.47 12.66
CA ILE A 218 4.85 11.14 13.95
C ILE A 218 3.57 10.92 14.75
N TRP A 219 3.69 10.29 15.90
CA TRP A 219 2.58 9.96 16.78
C TRP A 219 2.57 10.85 18.03
N GLY A 220 1.43 11.46 18.32
CA GLY A 220 1.14 12.18 19.55
C GLY A 220 0.33 11.33 20.54
N PRO A 221 0.89 10.95 21.71
CA PRO A 221 0.15 10.36 22.82
C PRO A 221 -0.94 11.28 23.41
N GLY A 222 -1.90 10.68 24.11
CA GLY A 222 -2.94 11.40 24.86
C GLY A 222 -2.42 12.14 26.09
N ALA A 223 -3.29 12.93 26.72
CA ALA A 223 -2.92 13.70 27.89
C ALA A 223 -2.47 12.82 29.06
N GLY A 224 -1.39 13.22 29.75
CA GLY A 224 -0.84 12.48 30.89
C GLY A 224 -0.11 11.18 30.54
N THR A 225 0.11 10.91 29.25
CA THR A 225 0.78 9.69 28.76
C THR A 225 2.00 10.04 27.92
N GLY A 226 2.84 9.05 27.64
CA GLY A 226 3.98 9.14 26.75
C GLY A 226 4.03 7.98 25.75
N PRO A 227 5.17 7.78 25.08
CA PRO A 227 5.32 6.70 24.10
C PRO A 227 5.11 5.30 24.67
N ALA A 228 5.44 5.09 25.96
CA ALA A 228 5.37 3.78 26.61
C ALA A 228 3.95 3.21 26.64
N GLU A 229 2.94 4.03 26.94
CA GLU A 229 1.53 3.62 26.96
C GLU A 229 0.99 3.24 25.58
N TYR A 230 1.70 3.65 24.51
CA TYR A 230 1.36 3.35 23.12
C TYR A 230 2.31 2.36 22.47
N GLU A 231 3.22 1.70 23.21
CA GLU A 231 4.26 0.87 22.58
C GLU A 231 3.69 -0.19 21.63
N PHE A 232 2.60 -0.87 22.01
CA PHE A 232 1.91 -1.82 21.13
C PHE A 232 1.46 -1.18 19.81
N HIS A 233 0.88 0.02 19.88
CA HIS A 233 0.43 0.79 18.72
C HIS A 233 1.61 1.20 17.84
N LEU A 234 2.68 1.73 18.44
CA LEU A 234 3.89 2.16 17.72
C LEU A 234 4.57 0.97 17.03
N ARG A 235 4.65 -0.19 17.70
CA ARG A 235 5.19 -1.44 17.13
C ARG A 235 4.35 -1.98 15.99
N ARG A 236 3.02 -1.93 16.10
CA ARG A 236 2.14 -2.33 14.99
C ARG A 236 2.43 -1.50 13.75
N LEU A 237 2.51 -0.19 13.87
CA LEU A 237 2.79 0.66 12.71
C LEU A 237 4.20 0.41 12.17
N ALA A 238 5.20 0.27 13.05
CA ALA A 238 6.56 -0.04 12.62
C ALA A 238 6.70 -1.40 11.93
N SER A 239 5.91 -2.41 12.32
CA SER A 239 5.95 -3.75 11.70
C SER A 239 5.41 -3.75 10.27
N HIS A 240 4.64 -2.72 9.90
CA HIS A 240 4.21 -2.48 8.52
C HIS A 240 5.26 -1.78 7.66
N GLY A 241 6.37 -1.33 8.26
CA GLY A 241 7.51 -0.73 7.56
C GLY A 241 7.72 0.76 7.83
N PHE A 242 6.89 1.39 8.68
CA PHE A 242 7.03 2.80 9.02
C PHE A 242 8.16 3.04 10.04
N VAL A 243 8.84 4.18 9.95
CA VAL A 243 9.65 4.71 11.06
C VAL A 243 8.76 5.64 11.88
N VAL A 244 8.43 5.21 13.09
CA VAL A 244 7.46 5.88 13.95
C VAL A 244 8.19 6.61 15.06
N PHE A 245 8.01 7.92 15.15
CA PHE A 245 8.49 8.72 16.28
C PHE A 245 7.32 9.06 17.21
N SER A 246 7.56 9.01 18.51
CA SER A 246 6.58 9.45 19.52
C SER A 246 7.29 10.14 20.67
N GLU A 247 6.72 11.24 21.16
CA GLU A 247 7.13 11.97 22.37
C GLU A 247 5.85 12.49 23.04
N THR A 248 5.88 12.76 24.35
CA THR A 248 4.73 13.31 25.07
C THR A 248 4.20 14.58 24.38
N SER A 249 2.91 14.56 24.02
CA SER A 249 2.30 15.65 23.26
C SER A 249 2.13 16.93 24.09
N SER A 250 2.46 18.05 23.47
CA SER A 250 2.02 19.39 23.87
C SER A 250 0.69 19.75 23.19
N ASN A 251 0.14 20.93 23.44
CA ASN A 251 -0.98 21.43 22.64
C ASN A 251 -0.51 22.12 21.35
N GLY A 252 0.77 22.51 21.27
CA GLY A 252 1.31 23.29 20.15
C GLY A 252 2.01 22.45 19.07
N GLY A 253 2.25 21.16 19.33
CA GLY A 253 2.87 20.25 18.36
C GLY A 253 4.33 20.58 17.98
N SER A 254 5.00 21.47 18.71
CA SER A 254 6.40 21.80 18.47
C SER A 254 7.32 20.59 18.53
N GLU A 255 7.02 19.64 19.42
CA GLU A 255 7.69 18.34 19.55
C GLU A 255 7.55 17.51 18.27
N MET A 256 6.38 17.53 17.62
CA MET A 256 6.14 16.79 16.39
C MET A 256 6.91 17.42 15.22
N THR A 257 6.91 18.75 15.12
CA THR A 257 7.68 19.48 14.08
C THR A 257 9.19 19.31 14.26
N ALA A 258 9.66 19.32 15.51
CA ALA A 258 11.06 19.08 15.85
C ALA A 258 11.47 17.64 15.51
N ALA A 259 10.61 16.66 15.78
CA ALA A 259 10.83 15.27 15.41
C ALA A 259 10.97 15.05 13.90
N ILE A 260 10.12 15.68 13.08
CA ILE A 260 10.24 15.65 11.61
C ILE A 260 11.61 16.17 11.20
N SER A 261 11.99 17.34 11.70
CA SER A 261 13.26 18.00 11.36
C SER A 261 14.47 17.16 11.80
N TRP A 262 14.40 16.56 12.98
CA TRP A 262 15.43 15.68 13.50
C TRP A 262 15.60 14.40 12.65
N LEU A 263 14.51 13.71 12.29
CA LEU A 263 14.58 12.52 11.43
C LEU A 263 15.14 12.83 10.03
N VAL A 264 14.77 13.98 9.44
CA VAL A 264 15.32 14.44 8.16
C VAL A 264 16.82 14.71 8.26
N SER A 265 17.25 15.35 9.34
CA SER A 265 18.68 15.57 9.63
C SER A 265 19.43 14.26 9.83
N GLU A 266 18.86 13.32 10.59
CA GLU A 266 19.43 11.99 10.79
C GLU A 266 19.56 11.20 9.48
N ASN A 267 18.58 11.32 8.58
CA ASN A 267 18.65 10.71 7.24
C ASN A 267 19.81 11.26 6.40
N SER A 268 20.31 12.46 6.71
CA SER A 268 21.41 13.12 5.99
C SER A 268 22.77 12.94 6.65
N ARG A 269 22.82 12.43 7.89
CA ARG A 269 24.06 12.28 8.67
C ARG A 269 24.67 10.90 8.44
N SER A 270 25.87 10.81 7.84
CA SER A 270 26.53 9.55 7.48
C SER A 270 26.73 8.56 8.64
N ALA A 271 26.95 9.07 9.84
CA ALA A 271 27.09 8.27 11.06
C ALA A 271 25.74 7.89 11.72
N SER A 272 24.60 8.22 11.10
CA SER A 272 23.28 7.89 11.62
C SER A 272 22.84 6.49 11.19
N PRO A 273 22.17 5.72 12.06
CA PRO A 273 21.52 4.48 11.63
C PRO A 273 20.44 4.70 10.57
N TYR A 274 19.92 5.93 10.45
CA TYR A 274 18.91 6.36 9.49
C TYR A 274 19.49 6.87 8.16
N TYR A 275 20.82 6.99 8.03
CA TYR A 275 21.46 7.61 6.87
C TYR A 275 20.99 7.01 5.55
N GLN A 276 20.33 7.83 4.74
CA GLN A 276 19.71 7.45 3.47
C GLN A 276 18.78 6.24 3.59
N LYS A 277 17.98 6.11 4.66
CA LYS A 277 17.01 5.00 4.81
C LYS A 277 15.59 5.46 5.02
N LEU A 278 15.36 6.76 5.16
CA LEU A 278 14.02 7.34 5.30
C LEU A 278 13.55 7.94 3.98
N ASP A 279 12.26 7.79 3.69
CA ASP A 279 11.60 8.54 2.63
C ASP A 279 11.08 9.86 3.22
N THR A 280 11.89 10.90 3.12
CA THR A 280 11.57 12.22 3.67
C THR A 280 10.51 12.97 2.84
N THR A 281 10.02 12.39 1.74
CA THR A 281 8.88 12.91 0.97
C THR A 281 7.55 12.28 1.41
N LYS A 282 7.60 11.29 2.31
CA LYS A 282 6.46 10.51 2.78
C LYS A 282 6.36 10.59 4.29
N ILE A 283 5.85 11.72 4.78
CA ILE A 283 5.70 12.02 6.20
C ILE A 283 4.22 12.21 6.53
N ALA A 284 3.75 11.57 7.59
CA ALA A 284 2.42 11.80 8.15
C ALA A 284 2.52 12.07 9.66
N ALA A 285 1.49 12.71 10.20
CA ALA A 285 1.36 12.96 11.62
C ALA A 285 -0.02 12.51 12.12
N GLY A 286 -0.11 12.07 13.35
CA GLY A 286 -1.38 11.77 13.96
C GLY A 286 -1.29 11.63 15.46
N GLY A 287 -2.43 11.58 16.13
CA GLY A 287 -2.42 11.42 17.57
C GLY A 287 -3.78 11.17 18.18
N HIS A 288 -3.73 10.72 19.43
CA HIS A 288 -4.90 10.45 20.25
C HIS A 288 -5.18 11.60 21.21
N SER A 289 -6.43 12.04 21.34
CA SER A 289 -6.84 13.03 22.33
C SER A 289 -6.00 14.32 22.21
N ARG A 290 -5.19 14.69 23.23
CA ARG A 290 -4.25 15.82 23.14
C ARG A 290 -3.27 15.71 21.97
N GLY A 291 -2.84 14.52 21.59
CA GLY A 291 -2.00 14.32 20.40
C GLY A 291 -2.69 14.71 19.10
N SER A 292 -4.03 14.63 19.02
CA SER A 292 -4.79 15.15 17.88
C SER A 292 -4.73 16.68 17.81
N ILE A 293 -4.73 17.36 18.96
CA ILE A 293 -4.58 18.82 19.04
C ILE A 293 -3.18 19.23 18.56
N ALA A 294 -2.13 18.54 19.04
CA ALA A 294 -0.77 18.71 18.56
C ALA A 294 -0.66 18.50 17.03
N THR A 295 -1.35 17.48 16.51
CA THR A 295 -1.39 17.17 15.08
C THR A 295 -2.04 18.30 14.28
N PHE A 296 -3.15 18.88 14.77
CA PHE A 296 -3.77 20.04 14.13
C PHE A 296 -2.85 21.27 14.13
N ALA A 297 -2.13 21.50 15.23
CA ALA A 297 -1.21 22.64 15.34
C ALA A 297 -0.11 22.61 14.26
N ILE A 298 0.28 21.42 13.79
CA ILE A 298 1.31 21.25 12.76
C ILE A 298 0.76 20.90 11.37
N ALA A 299 -0.56 20.82 11.20
CA ALA A 299 -1.16 20.29 9.96
C ALA A 299 -0.88 21.13 8.70
N ALA A 300 -0.40 22.37 8.87
CA ALA A 300 0.04 23.25 7.79
C ALA A 300 1.52 23.02 7.38
N ASP A 301 2.27 22.18 8.09
CA ASP A 301 3.65 21.84 7.72
C ASP A 301 3.69 21.21 6.33
N ALA A 302 4.37 21.88 5.40
CA ALA A 302 4.40 21.51 3.99
C ALA A 302 5.02 20.12 3.73
N ARG A 303 5.75 19.55 4.70
CA ARG A 303 6.37 18.22 4.60
C ARG A 303 5.37 17.09 4.84
N LEU A 304 4.21 17.38 5.44
CA LEU A 304 3.18 16.38 5.68
C LEU A 304 2.42 16.03 4.39
N THR A 305 2.13 14.75 4.24
CA THR A 305 1.28 14.20 3.17
C THR A 305 -0.16 14.00 3.64
N THR A 306 -0.36 13.72 4.93
CA THR A 306 -1.68 13.50 5.53
C THR A 306 -1.61 13.60 7.06
N THR A 307 -2.77 13.80 7.70
CA THR A 307 -2.94 13.81 9.15
C THR A 307 -4.02 12.83 9.62
N ILE A 308 -3.89 12.33 10.85
CA ILE A 308 -4.85 11.39 11.47
C ILE A 308 -5.19 11.86 12.90
N HIS A 309 -6.48 12.02 13.19
CA HIS A 309 -6.99 12.57 14.43
C HIS A 309 -7.89 11.55 15.11
N ILE A 310 -7.51 11.08 16.29
CA ILE A 310 -8.17 9.94 16.95
C ILE A 310 -8.76 10.37 18.27
N SER A 311 -10.07 10.17 18.44
CA SER A 311 -10.82 10.54 19.65
C SER A 311 -10.27 11.83 20.28
N GLY A 312 -10.20 12.86 19.45
CA GLY A 312 -9.59 14.13 19.77
C GLY A 312 -10.35 15.23 19.06
N GLY A 313 -9.68 16.34 18.84
CA GLY A 313 -10.29 17.47 18.17
C GLY A 313 -9.80 18.77 18.76
N SER A 314 -9.91 19.84 18.00
CA SER A 314 -9.64 21.17 18.53
C SER A 314 -10.69 21.53 19.57
N PHE A 315 -10.33 22.23 20.65
CA PHE A 315 -11.29 22.63 21.67
C PHE A 315 -12.18 23.79 21.21
N ASP A 316 -11.63 24.66 20.37
CA ASP A 316 -12.28 25.85 19.82
C ASP A 316 -13.01 25.61 18.48
N GLY A 317 -12.79 24.45 17.84
CA GLY A 317 -13.37 24.10 16.55
C GLY A 317 -12.62 24.63 15.34
N ASN A 318 -11.44 25.22 15.54
CA ASN A 318 -10.64 25.86 14.50
C ASN A 318 -9.47 25.01 14.04
N GLY A 319 -9.25 23.82 14.62
CA GLY A 319 -8.11 22.96 14.25
C GLY A 319 -8.10 22.62 12.76
N SER A 320 -9.26 22.39 12.17
CA SER A 320 -9.40 22.10 10.74
C SER A 320 -8.88 23.22 9.84
N ASN A 321 -8.83 24.47 10.31
CA ASN A 321 -8.32 25.61 9.55
C ASN A 321 -6.83 25.50 9.24
N ASN A 322 -6.08 24.66 9.97
CA ASN A 322 -4.66 24.39 9.70
C ASN A 322 -4.45 23.27 8.67
N LEU A 323 -5.48 22.49 8.34
CA LEU A 323 -5.33 21.38 7.40
C LEU A 323 -5.01 21.89 5.99
N ARG A 324 -4.03 21.27 5.33
CA ARG A 324 -3.67 21.55 3.92
C ARG A 324 -3.68 20.32 3.03
N LYS A 325 -3.91 19.15 3.62
CA LYS A 325 -3.73 17.82 3.00
C LYS A 325 -4.87 16.89 3.43
N PRO A 326 -5.09 15.76 2.72
CA PRO A 326 -6.10 14.79 3.12
C PRO A 326 -5.97 14.39 4.59
N THR A 327 -7.09 14.26 5.30
CA THR A 327 -7.10 13.95 6.74
C THR A 327 -8.11 12.85 7.07
N ALA A 328 -7.85 12.13 8.17
CA ALA A 328 -8.79 11.16 8.72
C ALA A 328 -9.15 11.47 10.19
N TYR A 329 -10.43 11.46 10.49
CA TYR A 329 -10.99 11.52 11.84
C TYR A 329 -11.52 10.13 12.23
N MET A 330 -11.04 9.57 13.35
CA MET A 330 -11.43 8.23 13.82
C MET A 330 -11.82 8.32 15.30
N CYS A 331 -13.11 8.30 15.61
CA CYS A 331 -13.59 8.64 16.96
C CYS A 331 -14.43 7.52 17.58
N GLY A 332 -14.35 7.36 18.90
CA GLY A 332 -15.14 6.38 19.63
C GLY A 332 -16.61 6.82 19.74
N GLY A 333 -17.55 5.91 19.45
CA GLY A 333 -18.99 6.18 19.55
C GLY A 333 -19.51 6.28 20.98
N SER A 334 -18.74 5.79 21.97
CA SER A 334 -19.02 5.93 23.40
C SER A 334 -18.11 6.96 24.08
N ASP A 335 -17.42 7.79 23.29
CA ASP A 335 -16.53 8.84 23.77
C ASP A 335 -17.29 10.15 24.00
N SER A 336 -17.70 10.40 25.23
CA SER A 336 -18.34 11.66 25.62
C SER A 336 -17.39 12.85 25.75
N THR A 337 -16.07 12.63 25.62
CA THR A 337 -15.03 13.66 25.80
C THR A 337 -14.70 14.36 24.50
N ALA A 338 -14.48 13.59 23.43
CA ALA A 338 -13.94 14.12 22.18
C ALA A 338 -14.85 13.94 20.96
N LEU A 339 -15.87 13.08 21.00
CA LEU A 339 -16.77 12.89 19.86
C LEU A 339 -17.43 14.21 19.39
N PRO A 340 -17.92 15.11 20.27
CA PRO A 340 -18.44 16.40 19.83
C PRO A 340 -17.41 17.28 19.11
N ASN A 341 -16.13 17.19 19.51
CA ASN A 341 -15.04 17.90 18.82
C ASN A 341 -14.80 17.31 17.44
N CYS A 342 -14.77 15.97 17.31
CA CYS A 342 -14.66 15.30 16.02
C CYS A 342 -15.76 15.70 15.04
N ASP A 343 -17.02 15.70 15.49
CA ASP A 343 -18.17 16.05 14.66
C ASP A 343 -18.07 17.50 14.15
N ARG A 344 -17.69 18.43 15.04
CA ARG A 344 -17.48 19.84 14.70
C ARG A 344 -16.31 20.03 13.73
N ASP A 345 -15.16 19.43 14.02
CA ASP A 345 -13.96 19.55 13.19
C ASP A 345 -14.20 18.95 11.79
N TYR A 346 -14.88 17.79 11.70
CA TYR A 346 -15.29 17.23 10.41
C TYR A 346 -16.19 18.18 9.64
N THR A 347 -17.18 18.77 10.31
CA THR A 347 -18.10 19.75 9.70
C THR A 347 -17.33 20.93 9.11
N ASN A 348 -16.35 21.46 9.84
CA ASN A 348 -15.56 22.62 9.43
C ASN A 348 -14.42 22.31 8.44
N THR A 349 -14.11 21.02 8.20
CA THR A 349 -13.01 20.64 7.30
C THR A 349 -13.34 20.90 5.83
N ASP A 350 -12.42 21.53 5.12
CA ASP A 350 -12.52 21.94 3.70
C ASP A 350 -11.56 21.19 2.75
N VAL A 351 -10.57 20.48 3.29
CA VAL A 351 -9.71 19.53 2.55
C VAL A 351 -10.38 18.15 2.38
N PRO A 352 -9.86 17.25 1.51
CA PRO A 352 -10.32 15.86 1.45
C PRO A 352 -10.32 15.20 2.84
N VAL A 353 -11.45 14.63 3.23
CA VAL A 353 -11.61 14.09 4.59
C VAL A 353 -12.40 12.80 4.61
N PHE A 354 -11.90 11.87 5.42
CA PHE A 354 -12.62 10.69 5.87
C PHE A 354 -12.92 10.83 7.37
N TYR A 355 -14.15 10.55 7.77
CA TYR A 355 -14.57 10.55 9.17
C TYR A 355 -15.26 9.23 9.48
N THR A 356 -14.89 8.61 10.59
CA THR A 356 -15.57 7.41 11.09
C THR A 356 -15.80 7.49 12.59
N VAL A 357 -16.96 6.99 13.01
CA VAL A 357 -17.30 6.72 14.41
C VAL A 357 -17.31 5.21 14.63
N MET A 358 -16.58 4.73 15.64
CA MET A 358 -16.49 3.32 16.01
C MET A 358 -17.52 2.98 17.10
N SER A 359 -18.54 2.19 16.78
CA SER A 359 -19.61 1.82 17.71
C SER A 359 -19.06 1.12 18.97
N GLY A 360 -19.54 1.54 20.15
CA GLY A 360 -19.19 0.95 21.45
C GLY A 360 -17.76 1.24 21.95
N VAL A 361 -16.98 2.05 21.22
CA VAL A 361 -15.58 2.35 21.58
C VAL A 361 -15.51 3.58 22.46
N SER A 362 -14.85 3.45 23.62
CA SER A 362 -14.58 4.56 24.55
C SER A 362 -13.39 5.42 24.11
N HIS A 363 -13.22 6.59 24.75
CA HIS A 363 -12.09 7.49 24.52
C HIS A 363 -10.74 6.77 24.55
N VAL A 364 -10.46 6.05 25.66
CA VAL A 364 -9.15 5.40 25.88
C VAL A 364 -8.89 4.26 24.89
N GLN A 365 -9.94 3.56 24.45
CA GLN A 365 -9.82 2.43 23.52
C GLN A 365 -9.64 2.86 22.06
N ALA A 366 -10.02 4.10 21.72
CA ALA A 366 -10.11 4.55 20.34
C ALA A 366 -8.82 4.38 19.55
N ALA A 367 -7.66 4.74 20.12
CA ALA A 367 -6.36 4.57 19.45
C ALA A 367 -6.03 3.11 19.10
N ARG A 368 -6.48 2.16 19.93
CA ARG A 368 -6.27 0.73 19.68
C ARG A 368 -7.29 0.18 18.68
N SER A 369 -8.57 0.56 18.82
CA SER A 369 -9.63 0.12 17.92
C SER A 369 -9.46 0.67 16.50
N ALA A 370 -8.95 1.89 16.35
CA ALA A 370 -8.70 2.54 15.06
C ALA A 370 -7.48 1.97 14.30
N LEU A 371 -6.63 1.17 14.96
CA LEU A 371 -5.32 0.79 14.46
C LEU A 371 -5.29 0.13 13.06
N PRO A 372 -6.25 -0.73 12.67
CA PRO A 372 -6.34 -1.23 11.30
C PRO A 372 -6.61 -0.11 10.28
N ALA A 373 -7.50 0.82 10.60
CA ALA A 373 -7.83 1.96 9.74
C ALA A 373 -6.65 2.95 9.63
N ILE A 374 -5.93 3.21 10.73
CA ILE A 374 -4.69 4.01 10.74
C ILE A 374 -3.66 3.37 9.80
N THR A 375 -3.44 2.06 9.96
CA THR A 375 -2.45 1.31 9.18
C THR A 375 -2.80 1.36 7.69
N ALA A 376 -4.06 1.09 7.32
CA ALA A 376 -4.51 1.18 5.93
C ALA A 376 -4.39 2.60 5.35
N TRP A 377 -4.69 3.62 6.15
CA TRP A 377 -4.61 5.03 5.73
C TRP A 377 -3.16 5.44 5.44
N LEU A 378 -2.24 5.12 6.36
CA LEU A 378 -0.82 5.37 6.18
C LEU A 378 -0.28 4.59 4.97
N ARG A 379 -0.67 3.32 4.82
CA ARG A 379 -0.24 2.52 3.67
C ARG A 379 -0.75 3.03 2.34
N TRP A 380 -1.95 3.59 2.30
CA TRP A 380 -2.48 4.28 1.13
C TRP A 380 -1.71 5.58 0.83
N HIS A 381 -1.64 6.51 1.78
CA HIS A 381 -1.12 7.86 1.53
C HIS A 381 0.40 7.93 1.45
N ILE A 382 1.10 7.19 2.30
CA ILE A 382 2.56 7.25 2.43
C ILE A 382 3.28 5.91 2.21
N GLY A 383 2.56 4.78 2.20
CA GLY A 383 3.13 3.46 1.95
C GLY A 383 3.09 2.99 0.49
N GLY A 384 2.34 3.67 -0.39
CA GLY A 384 2.28 3.37 -1.82
C GLY A 384 1.21 2.35 -2.24
N GLU A 385 0.36 1.88 -1.32
CA GLU A 385 -0.76 0.98 -1.65
C GLU A 385 -2.01 1.77 -2.07
N THR A 386 -1.99 2.31 -3.28
CA THR A 386 -3.10 3.13 -3.82
C THR A 386 -4.45 2.40 -3.88
N PHE A 387 -4.44 1.06 -4.02
CA PHE A 387 -5.65 0.24 -3.97
C PHE A 387 -6.40 0.33 -2.63
N ARG A 388 -5.72 0.71 -1.53
CA ARG A 388 -6.37 0.89 -0.22
C ARG A 388 -7.27 2.12 -0.15
N ARG A 389 -7.25 2.99 -1.15
CA ARG A 389 -8.28 4.03 -1.34
C ARG A 389 -9.68 3.47 -1.16
N ASP A 390 -9.93 2.27 -1.68
CA ASP A 390 -11.25 1.65 -1.64
C ASP A 390 -11.64 1.16 -0.23
N ASN A 391 -10.68 1.01 0.69
CA ASN A 391 -10.97 0.74 2.09
C ASN A 391 -11.69 1.92 2.78
N PHE A 392 -11.63 3.13 2.20
CA PHE A 392 -12.24 4.36 2.73
C PHE A 392 -13.30 4.96 1.79
N LEU A 393 -13.06 4.93 0.48
CA LEU A 393 -13.84 5.72 -0.48
C LEU A 393 -14.88 4.93 -1.28
N ALA A 394 -14.77 3.60 -1.35
CA ALA A 394 -15.79 2.78 -2.00
C ALA A 394 -17.16 2.91 -1.29
N THR A 395 -18.24 2.52 -1.97
CA THR A 395 -19.59 2.54 -1.39
C THR A 395 -19.70 1.63 -0.17
N ASN A 396 -19.17 0.40 -0.28
CA ASN A 396 -19.13 -0.58 0.81
C ASN A 396 -17.70 -0.73 1.35
N CYS A 397 -17.07 0.40 1.69
CA CYS A 397 -15.68 0.41 2.10
C CYS A 397 -15.45 -0.41 3.39
N ALA A 398 -14.24 -0.99 3.54
CA ALA A 398 -13.89 -1.83 4.68
C ALA A 398 -14.09 -1.12 6.03
N PHE A 399 -13.86 0.19 6.07
CA PHE A 399 -14.05 1.03 7.25
C PHE A 399 -15.34 1.85 7.19
N CYS A 400 -16.39 1.40 6.48
CA CYS A 400 -17.69 2.09 6.36
C CYS A 400 -18.87 1.31 6.97
N THR A 401 -18.66 0.04 7.31
CA THR A 401 -19.74 -0.89 7.71
C THR A 401 -19.38 -1.65 8.98
N GLY A 402 -20.33 -2.41 9.52
CA GLY A 402 -20.11 -3.17 10.76
C GLY A 402 -20.00 -2.24 11.96
N THR A 403 -18.82 -2.23 12.60
CA THR A 403 -18.55 -1.35 13.76
C THR A 403 -18.27 0.10 13.36
N TRP A 404 -18.04 0.37 12.07
CA TRP A 404 -17.70 1.69 11.55
C TRP A 404 -18.94 2.39 11.00
N SER A 405 -19.15 3.66 11.38
CA SER A 405 -20.12 4.56 10.76
C SER A 405 -19.40 5.76 10.17
N SER A 406 -19.35 5.83 8.84
CA SER A 406 -18.39 6.69 8.15
C SER A 406 -19.02 7.69 7.20
N LYS A 407 -18.38 8.86 7.10
CA LYS A 407 -18.71 9.96 6.19
C LYS A 407 -17.43 10.41 5.48
N LYS A 408 -17.59 10.96 4.29
CA LYS A 408 -16.46 11.48 3.48
C LYS A 408 -16.91 12.65 2.63
N LYS A 409 -16.02 13.63 2.43
CA LYS A 409 -16.26 14.80 1.56
C LYS A 409 -14.95 15.35 1.00
N ASN A 410 -15.07 16.21 -0.01
CA ASN A 410 -13.98 16.99 -0.62
C ASN A 410 -12.88 16.13 -1.31
N TRP A 411 -13.19 14.93 -1.80
CA TRP A 411 -12.22 13.99 -2.43
C TRP A 411 -12.05 14.14 -3.93
#